data_AF-A0A078IMY2-F1
#
_entry.id   AF-A0A078IMY2-F1
#
_cell.length_a   1.000
_cell.length_b   1.000
_cell.length_c   1.000
_cell.angle_alpha   90.00
_cell.angle_beta   90.00
_cell.angle_gamma   90.00
#
_symmetry.space_group_name_H-M   'P 1'
#
loop_
_entity.id
_entity.type
_entity.pdbx_description
1 polymer ?
#
loop_
_entity_poly.entity_id
_entity_poly.type
_entity_poly.pdbx_seq_one_letter_code
_entity_poly.pdbx_strand_id
1 'polypeptide(L)' 'MRCRALHVGRRKRVMVNVSSRKLMSRLRRMVAPETSFSDEFDGDTLYRLTADHILLLQARVQLLRRISSLYGL' A
#
# COMPACT_ATOMS: atom_id res chain seq x y z
N MET A 1 35.53 3.17 -20.73
CA MET A 1 34.38 3.10 -19.80
C MET A 1 33.10 3.42 -20.58
N ARG A 2 32.09 2.54 -20.59
CA ARG A 2 30.82 2.77 -21.28
C ARG A 2 29.73 3.05 -20.25
N CYS A 3 29.32 4.30 -20.13
CA CYS A 3 28.19 4.71 -19.31
C CYS A 3 26.91 4.06 -19.87
N ARG A 4 26.36 3.09 -19.14
CA ARG A 4 25.03 2.52 -19.42
C ARG A 4 24.00 3.58 -19.04
N ALA A 5 23.39 4.22 -20.04
CA ALA A 5 22.18 4.99 -19.86
C ALA A 5 21.07 4.03 -19.38
N LEU A 6 20.85 4.02 -18.06
CA LEU A 6 19.72 3.34 -17.46
C LEU A 6 18.46 3.96 -18.04
N HIS A 7 17.80 3.24 -18.93
CA HIS A 7 16.43 3.52 -19.34
C HIS A 7 15.58 3.41 -18.07
N VAL A 8 15.43 4.54 -17.37
CA VAL A 8 14.43 4.70 -16.31
C VAL A 8 13.09 4.66 -17.02
N GLY A 9 12.56 3.44 -17.16
CA GLY A 9 11.31 3.15 -17.82
C GLY A 9 10.24 4.12 -17.32
N ARG A 10 9.69 4.88 -18.26
CA ARG A 10 8.59 5.82 -18.06
C ARG A 10 7.44 5.04 -17.41
N ARG A 11 7.34 5.07 -16.07
CA ARG A 11 6.26 4.40 -15.34
C ARG A 11 4.97 5.09 -15.76
N LYS A 12 4.18 4.40 -16.59
CA LYS A 12 2.84 4.82 -16.99
C LYS A 12 2.03 4.97 -15.70
N ARG A 13 1.75 6.20 -15.27
CA ARG A 13 0.86 6.44 -14.13
C ARG A 13 -0.53 5.99 -14.59
N VAL A 14 -0.96 4.82 -14.13
CA VAL A 14 -2.34 4.37 -14.33
C VAL A 14 -3.21 5.28 -13.48
N MET A 15 -3.92 6.21 -14.12
CA MET A 15 -4.89 7.07 -13.46
C MET A 15 -6.11 6.21 -13.15
N VAL A 16 -6.15 5.64 -11.94
CA VAL A 16 -7.28 4.82 -11.52
C VAL A 16 -8.42 5.77 -11.13
N ASN A 17 -9.34 6.01 -12.06
CA ASN A 17 -10.52 6.84 -11.82
C ASN A 17 -11.53 6.01 -10.98
N VAL A 18 -11.28 5.90 -9.68
CA VAL A 18 -12.17 5.19 -8.74
C VAL A 18 -13.08 6.22 -8.11
N SER A 19 -14.40 6.00 -8.16
CA SER A 19 -15.34 6.83 -7.39
C SER A 19 -14.99 6.77 -5.90
N SER A 20 -15.07 7.90 -5.21
CA SER A 20 -14.74 8.01 -3.78
C SER A 20 -15.42 6.92 -2.94
N ARG A 21 -16.70 6.65 -3.19
CA ARG A 21 -17.48 5.59 -2.54
C ARG A 21 -16.88 4.18 -2.75
N LYS A 22 -16.40 3.87 -3.96
CA LYS A 22 -15.77 2.58 -4.29
C LYS A 22 -14.36 2.46 -3.69
N LEU A 23 -13.66 3.58 -3.54
CA LEU A 23 -12.38 3.62 -2.83
C LEU A 23 -12.59 3.34 -1.34
N MET A 24 -13.55 4.01 -0.70
CA MET A 24 -13.86 3.83 0.72
C MET A 24 -14.25 2.38 1.05
N SER A 25 -15.11 1.76 0.25
CA SER A 25 -15.51 0.36 0.47
C SER A 25 -14.34 -0.62 0.33
N ARG A 26 -13.41 -0.37 -0.60
CA ARG A 26 -12.18 -1.16 -0.74
C ARG A 26 -11.23 -0.98 0.43
N LEU A 27 -11.00 0.26 0.85
CA LEU A 27 -10.13 0.55 2.00
C LEU A 27 -10.67 -0.10 3.28
N ARG A 28 -11.99 -0.03 3.51
CA ARG A 28 -12.62 -0.71 4.65
C ARG A 28 -12.32 -2.20 4.67
N ARG A 29 -12.51 -2.90 3.55
CA ARG A 29 -12.20 -4.35 3.46
C ARG A 29 -10.73 -4.69 3.65
N MET A 30 -9.82 -3.79 3.30
CA MET A 30 -8.38 -4.02 3.45
C MET A 30 -7.89 -3.78 4.87
N VAL A 31 -8.49 -2.82 5.58
CA VAL A 31 -7.98 -2.31 6.85
C VAL A 31 -8.76 -2.85 8.04
N ALA A 32 -10.04 -3.16 7.89
CA ALA A 32 -10.90 -3.64 8.96
C ALA A 32 -11.55 -5.00 8.58
N PRO A 33 -11.35 -6.07 9.37
CA PRO A 33 -11.98 -7.36 9.15
C PRO A 33 -13.49 -7.33 9.41
N GLU A 34 -14.26 -8.17 8.70
CA GLU A 34 -15.73 -8.23 8.70
C GLU A 34 -16.38 -8.42 10.10
N THR A 35 -15.59 -8.78 11.10
CA THR A 35 -16.04 -9.04 12.48
C THR A 35 -16.21 -7.77 13.33
N SER A 36 -15.83 -6.59 12.82
CA SER A 36 -15.73 -5.35 13.60
C SER A 36 -16.69 -4.26 13.10
N PHE A 37 -17.95 -4.58 12.78
CA PHE A 37 -18.84 -3.58 12.17
C PHE A 37 -20.19 -3.48 12.89
N SER A 38 -20.25 -2.56 13.84
CA SER A 38 -21.51 -2.00 14.35
C SER A 38 -21.55 -0.47 14.32
N ASP A 39 -20.54 0.23 13.80
CA ASP A 39 -20.59 1.70 13.88
C ASP A 39 -20.03 2.40 12.64
N GLU A 40 -20.61 3.56 12.35
CA GLU A 40 -20.32 4.39 11.19
C GLU A 40 -18.84 4.79 11.17
N PHE A 41 -18.06 4.10 10.35
CA PHE A 41 -16.64 4.41 10.17
C PHE A 41 -16.49 5.77 9.48
N ASP A 42 -16.13 6.80 10.24
CA ASP A 42 -15.78 8.12 9.73
C ASP A 42 -14.64 8.03 8.69
N GLY A 43 -14.74 8.85 7.65
CA GLY A 43 -13.80 8.84 6.52
C GLY A 43 -12.37 9.15 6.95
N ASP A 44 -12.19 10.09 7.88
CA ASP A 44 -10.87 10.49 8.38
C ASP A 44 -10.23 9.37 9.21
N THR A 45 -11.03 8.69 10.02
CA THR A 45 -10.56 7.51 10.77
C THR A 45 -10.12 6.40 9.83
N LEU A 46 -10.88 6.14 8.75
CA LEU A 46 -10.49 5.16 7.74
C LEU A 46 -9.18 5.52 7.04
N TYR A 47 -8.97 6.79 6.70
CA TYR A 47 -7.72 7.24 6.08
C TYR A 47 -6.52 7.09 7.01
N ARG A 48 -6.66 7.42 8.31
CA ARG A 48 -5.60 7.23 9.31
C ARG A 48 -5.21 5.76 9.43
N LEU A 49 -6.19 4.87 9.63
CA LEU A 49 -5.91 3.43 9.70
C LEU A 49 -5.29 2.89 8.40
N THR A 50 -5.71 3.43 7.24
CA THR A 50 -5.08 3.08 5.96
C THR A 50 -3.61 3.48 5.92
N ALA A 51 -3.27 4.68 6.38
CA ALA A 51 -1.89 5.16 6.45
C ALA A 51 -1.04 4.29 7.38
N ASP A 52 -1.56 3.97 8.57
CA ASP A 52 -0.89 3.08 9.52
C ASP A 52 -0.66 1.68 8.93
N HIS A 53 -1.65 1.15 8.21
CA HIS A 53 -1.52 -0.14 7.53
C HIS A 53 -0.44 -0.12 6.44
N ILE A 54 -0.32 0.98 5.67
CA ILE A 54 0.74 1.16 4.68
C ILE A 54 2.12 1.16 5.37
N LEU A 55 2.27 1.86 6.50
CA LEU A 55 3.53 1.89 7.25
C LEU A 55 3.93 0.49 7.74
N LEU A 56 2.98 -0.29 8.26
CA LEU A 56 3.24 -1.68 8.68
C LEU A 56 3.68 -2.56 7.51
N LEU A 57 3.02 -2.43 6.35
CA LEU A 57 3.40 -3.18 5.15
C LEU A 57 4.80 -2.79 4.65
N GLN A 58 5.14 -1.50 4.68
CA GLN A 58 6.48 -1.03 4.34
C GLN A 58 7.55 -1.62 5.27
N ALA A 59 7.30 -1.63 6.59
CA ALA A 59 8.21 -2.24 7.55
C ALA A 59 8.40 -3.74 7.30
N ARG A 60 7.32 -4.47 7.00
CA ARG A 60 7.39 -5.90 6.64
C ARG A 60 8.21 -6.15 5.37
N VAL A 61 8.00 -5.34 4.33
CA VAL A 61 8.79 -5.43 3.10
C VAL A 61 10.26 -5.14 3.36
N GLN A 62 10.58 -4.14 4.18
CA GLN A 62 11.97 -3.85 4.55
C GLN A 62 12.62 -5.01 5.30
N LEU A 63 11.89 -5.62 6.25
CA LEU A 63 12.35 -6.80 6.97
C LEU A 63 12.61 -7.97 6.01
N LEU A 64 11.66 -8.28 5.12
CA LEU A 64 11.80 -9.35 4.14
C LEU A 64 12.99 -9.13 3.21
N ARG A 65 13.23 -7.89 2.77
CA ARG A 65 14.42 -7.54 1.97
C ARG A 65 15.70 -7.76 2.74
N ARG A 66 15.73 -7.37 4.02
CA ARG A 66 16.90 -7.58 4.88
C ARG A 66 17.19 -9.06 5.09
N ILE A 67 16.15 -9.87 5.29
CA ILE A 67 16.25 -11.32 5.38
C ILE A 67 16.77 -11.88 4.05
N SER A 68 16.16 -11.54 2.90
CA SER A 68 16.61 -11.99 1.57
C SER A 68 18.10 -11.72 1.34
N SER A 69 18.55 -10.51 1.69
CA SER A 69 19.96 -10.12 1.60
C SER A 69 20.89 -10.95 2.49
N LEU A 70 20.43 -11.40 3.65
CA LEU A 70 21.23 -12.28 4.54
C LEU A 70 21.33 -13.71 4.00
N TYR A 71 20.27 -14.19 3.33
CA TYR A 71 20.21 -15.54 2.77
C TYR A 71 20.67 -15.63 1.30
N GLY A 72 21.07 -14.51 0.68
CA GLY A 72 21.57 -14.48 -0.70
C GLY A 72 20.52 -14.78 -1.77
N LEU A 73 19.23 -14.53 -1.47
CA LEU A 73 18.09 -14.65 -2.39
C LEU A 73 17.84 -13.34 -3.14
#